data_AF-A0A0D3EMW4-F1
#
_entry.id   AF-A0A0D3EMW4-F1
#
_cell.length_a   1.000
_cell.length_b   1.000
_cell.length_c   1.000
_cell.angle_alpha   90.00
_cell.angle_beta   90.00
_cell.angle_gamma   90.00
#
_symmetry.space_group_name_H-M   'P 1'
#
loop_
_entity.id
_entity.type
_entity.pdbx_description
1 polymer ?
#
loop_
_entity_poly.entity_id
_entity_poly.type
_entity_poly.pdbx_seq_one_letter_code
_entity_poly.pdbx_strand_id
1 'polypeptide(L)' 'MSQKHATTLISSLCSRGAVCHARALFDEMPERDVVAWTAMLSGYASNGLRREALDVTRCPAS' A
#
# COMPACT_ATOMS: atom_id res chain seq x y z
N MET A 1 13.59 -11.34 1.95
CA MET A 1 12.30 -11.62 2.63
C MET A 1 11.23 -11.80 1.56
N SER A 2 10.53 -12.94 1.52
CA SER A 2 9.56 -13.26 0.46
C SER A 2 8.41 -12.25 0.38
N GLN A 3 8.20 -11.74 -0.84
CA GLN A 3 7.25 -10.71 -1.26
C GLN A 3 5.80 -10.87 -0.72
N LYS A 4 5.37 -12.11 -0.44
CA LYS A 4 4.01 -12.42 0.08
C LYS A 4 3.74 -11.97 1.52
N HIS A 5 4.76 -11.86 2.37
CA HIS A 5 4.57 -11.46 3.76
C HIS A 5 4.28 -9.95 3.88
N ALA A 6 4.95 -9.13 3.07
CA ALA A 6 4.77 -7.68 3.08
C ALA A 6 3.35 -7.26 2.69
N THR A 7 2.77 -7.90 1.66
CA THR A 7 1.41 -7.58 1.18
C THR A 7 0.34 -7.90 2.21
N THR A 8 0.51 -9.01 2.94
CA THR A 8 -0.40 -9.40 4.02
C THR A 8 -0.32 -8.42 5.20
N LEU A 9 0.90 -7.96 5.52
CA LEU A 9 1.12 -6.94 6.55
C LEU A 9 0.53 -5.59 6.14
N ILE A 10 0.66 -5.18 4.88
CA ILE A 10 0.04 -3.97 4.34
C ILE A 10 -1.48 -4.01 4.54
N SER A 11 -2.15 -5.09 4.12
CA SER A 11 -3.60 -5.22 4.33
C SER A 11 -3.99 -5.22 5.81
N SER A 12 -3.22 -5.88 6.67
CA SER A 12 -3.47 -5.90 8.12
C SER A 12 -3.31 -4.51 8.76
N LEU A 13 -2.26 -3.77 8.40
CA LEU A 13 -2.01 -2.41 8.88
C LEU A 13 -3.09 -1.44 8.40
N CYS A 14 -3.51 -1.56 7.14
CA CYS A 14 -4.61 -0.79 6.57
C CYS A 14 -5.94 -1.03 7.29
N SER A 15 -6.29 -2.29 7.58
CA SER A 15 -7.53 -2.62 8.33
C SER A 15 -7.53 -2.09 9.76
N ARG A 16 -6.35 -1.80 10.33
CA ARG A 16 -6.18 -1.20 11.66
C ARG A 16 -6.10 0.33 11.64
N GLY A 17 -6.26 0.95 10.47
CA GLY A 17 -6.10 2.40 10.26
C GLY A 17 -4.67 2.89 10.24
N ALA A 18 -3.68 2.00 10.37
CA ALA A 18 -2.26 2.31 10.34
C ALA A 18 -1.71 2.42 8.90
N VAL A 19 -2.41 3.16 8.04
CA VAL A 19 -2.11 3.27 6.60
C VAL A 19 -0.72 3.88 6.37
N CYS A 20 -0.24 4.77 7.25
CA CYS A 20 1.12 5.32 7.18
C CYS A 20 2.21 4.24 7.35
N HIS A 21 2.00 3.28 8.26
CA HIS A 21 2.94 2.17 8.45
C HIS A 21 2.89 1.21 7.27
N ALA A 22 1.69 0.95 6.74
CA ALA A 22 1.52 0.16 5.53
C ALA A 22 2.26 0.82 4.34
N ARG A 23 2.19 2.15 4.22
CA ARG A 23 2.89 2.93 3.20
C ARG A 23 4.40 2.85 3.32
N ALA A 24 4.94 3.00 4.54
CA ALA A 24 6.39 2.85 4.76
C ALA A 24 6.88 1.46 4.34
N LEU A 25 6.14 0.42 4.72
CA LEU A 25 6.46 -0.96 4.33
C LEU A 25 6.39 -1.16 2.81
N PHE A 26 5.40 -0.55 2.16
CA PHE A 26 5.24 -0.55 0.71
C PHE A 26 6.37 0.20 -0.01
N ASP A 27 6.82 1.33 0.53
CA ASP A 27 7.94 2.10 -0.03
C ASP A 27 9.28 1.36 0.11
N GLU A 28 9.47 0.56 1.16
CA GLU A 28 10.64 -0.31 1.34
C GLU A 28 10.66 -1.53 0.40
N MET A 29 9.55 -1.86 -0.29
CA MET A 29 9.51 -2.99 -1.21
C MET A 29 10.36 -2.71 -2.47
N PRO A 30 11.38 -3.52 -2.78
CA PRO A 30 12.21 -3.34 -3.98
C PRO A 30 11.43 -3.63 -5.27
N GLU A 31 10.48 -4.58 -5.22
CA GLU A 31 9.56 -4.89 -6.31
C GLU A 31 8.12 -4.88 -5.81
N ARG A 32 7.29 -4.02 -6.39
CA ARG A 32 5.88 -3.86 -6.03
C ARG A 32 5.03 -4.49 -7.12
N ASP A 33 4.48 -5.66 -6.83
CA ASP A 33 3.57 -6.35 -7.72
C ASP A 33 2.16 -5.72 -7.69
N VAL A 34 1.30 -6.15 -8.61
CA VAL A 34 -0.10 -5.69 -8.69
C VAL A 34 -0.85 -5.92 -7.37
N VAL A 35 -0.47 -6.95 -6.61
CA VAL A 35 -1.10 -7.30 -5.33
C VAL A 35 -0.73 -6.26 -4.26
N ALA A 36 0.53 -5.82 -4.19
CA ALA A 36 0.98 -4.76 -3.28
C ALA A 36 0.27 -3.42 -3.56
N TRP A 37 0.14 -3.05 -4.83
CA TRP A 37 -0.57 -1.83 -5.24
C TRP A 37 -2.06 -1.87 -4.88
N THR A 38 -2.72 -2.98 -5.20
CA THR A 38 -4.16 -3.17 -4.89
C THR A 38 -4.42 -3.21 -3.39
N ALA A 39 -3.52 -3.79 -2.60
CA ALA A 39 -3.60 -3.78 -1.14
C ALA A 39 -3.49 -2.35 -0.56
N MET A 40 -2.52 -1.54 -1.04
CA MET A 40 -2.40 -0.14 -0.61
C MET A 40 -3.63 0.69 -1.01
N LEU A 41 -4.07 0.59 -2.26
CA LEU A 41 -5.27 1.29 -2.76
C LEU A 41 -6.52 0.94 -1.95
N SER A 42 -6.74 -0.35 -1.69
CA SER A 42 -7.87 -0.82 -0.89
C SER A 42 -7.79 -0.31 0.55
N GLY A 43 -6.57 -0.23 1.10
CA GLY A 43 -6.31 0.35 2.42
C GLY A 43 -6.64 1.82 2.52
N TYR A 44 -6.22 2.63 1.54
CA TYR A 44 -6.59 4.04 1.49
C TYR A 44 -8.10 4.25 1.29
N ALA A 45 -8.73 3.45 0.41
CA ALA A 45 -10.17 3.53 0.16
C ALA A 45 -11.00 3.23 1.42
N SER A 46 -10.62 2.19 2.17
CA SER A 46 -11.30 1.77 3.40
C SER A 46 -11.15 2.77 4.55
N ASN A 47 -10.07 3.55 4.56
CA ASN A 47 -9.80 4.56 5.60
C ASN A 47 -10.27 5.98 5.21
N GLY A 48 -10.96 6.15 4.08
CA GLY A 48 -11.40 7.47 3.60
C GLY A 48 -10.27 8.37 3.10
N LEU A 49 -9.03 7.86 3.06
CA LEU A 49 -7.80 8.53 2.62
C LEU A 49 -7.66 8.51 1.09
N ARG A 50 -8.77 8.80 0.40
CA ARG A 50 -8.90 8.67 -1.07
C ARG A 50 -7.93 9.60 -1.81
N ARG A 51 -7.59 10.75 -1.22
CA ARG A 51 -6.65 11.70 -1.81
C ARG A 51 -5.21 11.20 -1.73
N GLU A 52 -4.79 10.59 -0.62
CA GLU A 52 -3.45 9.98 -0.53
C GLU A 52 -3.32 8.75 -1.44
N ALA A 53 -4.40 7.99 -1.65
CA ALA A 53 -4.42 6.86 -2.59
C ALA A 53 -4.00 7.28 -4.01
N LEU A 54 -4.47 8.45 -4.45
CA LEU A 54 -4.19 9.00 -5.78
C LEU A 54 -2.77 9.56 -5.89
N ASP A 55 -2.18 9.97 -4.77
CA ASP A 55 -0.79 10.43 -4.73
C ASP A 55 0.18 9.26 -4.90
N VAL A 56 -0.17 8.08 -4.37
CA VAL A 56 0.61 6.85 -4.58
C VAL A 56 0.58 6.42 -6.05
N THR A 57 -0.59 6.47 -6.69
CA THR A 57 -0.76 6.02 -8.09
C THR A 57 -0.36 7.05 -9.13
N ARG A 58 -0.19 8.33 -8.75
CA ARG A 58 0.34 9.39 -9.61
C ARG A 58 1.87 9.32 -9.74
N CYS A 59 2.40 8.17 -10.17
CA CYS A 59 3.62 8.14 -10.96
C CYS A 59 3.83 6.76 -11.63
N PRO A 60 3.22 6.49 -12.80
CA PRO A 60 3.89 5.69 -13.81
C PRO A 60 4.87 6.61 -14.54
N ALA A 61 6.12 6.14 -14.64
CA ALA A 61 7.26 6.69 -15.39
C ALA A 61 6.93 7.75 -16.48
N SER A 62 7.68 8.86 -16.42
CA SER A 62 8.24 9.44 -17.65
C SER A 62 9.33 8.51 -18.19
#